data_AF-A0A438WJE1-F1
#
_entry.id   AF-A0A438WJE1-F1
#
_cell.length_a   1.000
_cell.length_b   1.000
_cell.length_c   1.000
_cell.angle_alpha   90.00
_cell.angle_beta   90.00
_cell.angle_gamma   90.00
#
_symmetry.space_group_name_H-M   'P 1'
#
loop_
_entity.id
_entity.type
_entity.pdbx_description
1 polymer ?
#
loop_
_entity_poly.entity_id
_entity_poly.type
_entity_poly.pdbx_seq_one_letter_code
_entity_poly.pdbx_strand_id
1 'polypeptide(L)' 'MPLTHLNEENQPKMVDIGDKETTERIALASGRISMNKEAYDAIINHGVKKGPVLQTAIIAGIMA' A
#
# COMPACT_ATOMS: atom_id res chain seq x y z
N MET A 1 17.08 -2.83 20.12
CA MET A 1 16.96 -4.02 19.25
C MET A 1 17.63 -3.70 17.92
N PRO A 2 18.52 -4.56 17.39
CA PRO A 2 19.17 -4.33 16.10
C PRO A 2 18.15 -4.41 14.95
N LEU A 3 18.40 -3.68 13.86
CA LEU A 3 17.55 -3.71 12.65
C LEU A 3 17.80 -5.02 11.89
N THR A 4 16.75 -5.80 11.66
CA THR A 4 16.89 -7.13 11.03
C THR A 4 17.20 -7.06 9.53
N HIS A 5 16.75 -6.01 8.85
CA HIS A 5 16.95 -5.81 7.40
C HIS A 5 18.30 -5.17 7.04
N LEU A 6 19.20 -4.97 8.01
CA LEU A 6 20.55 -4.43 7.79
C LEU A 6 21.62 -5.47 8.18
N ASN A 7 22.74 -5.48 7.48
CA ASN A 7 23.94 -6.22 7.89
C ASN A 7 24.76 -5.42 8.92
N GLU A 8 25.89 -5.99 9.35
CA GLU A 8 26.78 -5.38 10.36
C GLU A 8 27.43 -4.07 9.86
N GLU A 9 27.45 -3.85 8.55
CA GLU A 9 27.95 -2.64 7.87
C GLU A 9 26.83 -1.61 7.59
N ASN A 10 25.61 -1.81 8.14
CA ASN A 10 24.41 -1.00 7.86
C ASN A 10 23.94 -1.00 6.40
N GLN A 11 24.31 -2.01 5.61
CA GLN A 11 23.82 -2.19 4.25
C GLN A 11 22.54 -3.05 4.25
N PRO A 12 21.60 -2.81 3.32
CA PRO A 12 20.39 -3.62 3.20
C PRO A 12 20.68 -5.11 2.96
N LYS A 13 19.96 -5.98 3.67
CA LYS A 13 19.96 -7.43 3.43
C LYS A 13 18.55 -8.02 3.55
N MET A 14 18.30 -9.09 2.80
CA MET A 14 17.12 -9.93 3.00
C MET A 14 17.36 -10.83 4.21
N VAL A 15 16.38 -10.93 5.11
CA VAL A 15 16.45 -11.82 6.26
C VAL A 15 16.13 -13.24 5.80
N ASP A 16 17.01 -14.19 6.11
CA ASP A 16 16.70 -15.60 5.89
C ASP A 16 15.56 -16.04 6.84
N ILE A 17 14.54 -16.65 6.26
CA ILE A 17 13.36 -17.15 6.96
C ILE A 17 13.09 -18.64 6.67
N GLY A 18 14.05 -19.36 6.04
CA GLY A 18 13.86 -20.75 5.60
C GLY A 18 13.49 -21.71 6.73
N ASP A 19 14.01 -21.48 7.94
CA ASP A 19 13.72 -22.32 9.12
C ASP A 19 12.40 -21.96 9.83
N LYS A 20 11.63 -20.99 9.32
CA LYS A 20 10.38 -20.58 9.96
C LYS A 20 9.23 -21.47 9.51
N GLU A 21 8.48 -21.97 10.49
CA GLU A 21 7.24 -22.70 10.23
C GLU A 21 6.21 -21.85 9.46
N THR A 22 5.51 -22.52 8.54
CA THR A 22 4.44 -21.89 7.76
C THR A 22 3.20 -21.72 8.63
N THR A 23 2.70 -20.48 8.74
CA THR A 23 1.50 -20.14 9.51
C THR A 23 0.62 -19.19 8.71
N GLU A 24 -0.68 -19.19 8.98
CA GLU A 24 -1.58 -18.15 8.44
C GLU A 24 -1.21 -16.78 9.04
N ARG A 25 -1.12 -15.76 8.18
CA ARG A 25 -0.77 -14.39 8.58
C ARG A 25 -1.67 -13.43 7.83
N ILE A 26 -2.24 -12.47 8.56
CA ILE A 26 -3.08 -11.40 8.02
C ILE A 26 -2.48 -10.07 8.44
N ALA A 27 -2.44 -9.11 7.52
CA ALA A 27 -2.08 -7.72 7.80
C ALA A 27 -3.15 -6.79 7.22
N LEU A 28 -3.49 -5.74 7.97
CA LEU A 28 -4.43 -4.70 7.54
C LEU A 28 -3.71 -3.35 7.55
N ALA A 29 -3.86 -2.59 6.46
CA ALA A 29 -3.32 -1.25 6.32
C ALA A 29 -4.40 -0.29 5.80
N SER A 30 -4.24 1.00 6.07
CA SER A 30 -5.13 2.06 5.58
C SER A 30 -4.33 3.31 5.20
N GLY A 31 -4.86 4.10 4.27
CA GLY A 31 -4.27 5.37 3.85
C GLY A 31 -5.34 6.43 3.57
N ARG A 32 -4.90 7.68 3.43
CA ARG A 32 -5.78 8.82 3.10
C ARG A 32 -5.14 9.68 2.02
N ILE A 33 -5.96 10.14 1.08
CA ILE A 33 -5.59 11.13 0.08
C ILE A 33 -6.31 12.44 0.40
N SER A 34 -5.55 13.51 0.55
CA SER A 34 -6.08 14.87 0.69
C SER A 34 -6.16 15.55 -0.66
N MET A 35 -7.21 16.35 -0.87
CA MET A 35 -7.45 17.09 -2.11
C MET A 35 -8.29 18.34 -1.83
N ASN A 36 -8.41 19.21 -2.83
CA ASN A 36 -9.30 20.37 -2.75
C ASN A 36 -10.78 19.96 -2.82
N LYS A 37 -11.67 20.91 -2.53
CA LYS A 37 -13.11 20.67 -2.53
C LYS A 37 -13.62 20.32 -3.92
N GLU A 38 -13.10 20.97 -4.96
CA GLU A 38 -13.53 20.78 -6.33
C GLU A 38 -13.25 19.35 -6.82
N ALA A 39 -12.07 18.79 -6.50
CA ALA A 39 -11.75 17.41 -6.85
C ALA A 39 -12.58 16.40 -6.04
N TYR A 40 -12.79 16.67 -4.75
CA TYR A 40 -13.63 15.82 -3.90
C TYR A 40 -15.06 15.75 -4.44
N ASP A 41 -15.66 16.89 -4.72
CA ASP A 41 -17.02 16.99 -5.26
C ASP A 41 -17.12 16.33 -6.63
N ALA A 42 -16.11 16.48 -7.49
CA ALA A 42 -16.08 15.81 -8.79
C ALA A 42 -16.07 14.29 -8.66
N ILE A 43 -15.32 13.74 -7.69
CA ILE A 43 -15.24 12.29 -7.45
C ILE A 43 -16.57 11.75 -6.92
N ILE A 44 -17.13 12.38 -5.88
CA ILE A 44 -18.35 11.92 -5.22
C ILE A 44 -19.57 12.02 -6.14
N ASN A 45 -19.64 13.07 -6.98
CA ASN A 45 -20.74 13.26 -7.93
C ASN A 45 -20.53 12.55 -9.28
N HIS A 46 -19.52 11.68 -9.40
CA HIS A 46 -19.19 10.98 -10.64
C HIS A 46 -18.94 11.91 -11.86
N GLY A 47 -18.50 13.15 -11.62
CA GLY A 47 -18.26 14.18 -12.65
C GLY A 47 -16.85 14.17 -13.25
N VAL A 48 -16.06 13.14 -12.97
CA VAL A 48 -14.66 13.07 -13.40
C VAL A 48 -14.54 12.67 -14.88
N LYS A 49 -13.89 13.52 -15.68
CA LYS A 49 -13.67 13.28 -17.12
C LYS A 49 -12.83 12.04 -17.45
N LYS A 50 -12.05 11.55 -16.48
CA LYS A 50 -11.20 10.34 -16.62
C LYS A 50 -11.95 9.02 -16.38
N GLY A 51 -13.26 9.08 -16.15
CA GLY A 51 -14.07 7.90 -15.84
C GLY A 51 -14.01 7.50 -14.35
N PRO A 52 -14.26 6.22 -14.04
CA PRO A 52 -14.49 5.73 -12.68
C PRO A 52 -13.19 5.60 -11.86
N VAL A 53 -12.73 6.71 -11.28
CA VAL A 53 -11.41 6.79 -10.62
C VAL A 53 -11.26 5.89 -9.38
N LEU A 54 -12.33 5.68 -8.59
CA LEU A 54 -12.26 4.86 -7.37
C LEU A 54 -12.12 3.37 -7.71
N GLN A 55 -12.87 2.91 -8.71
CA GLN A 55 -12.79 1.53 -9.18
C GLN A 55 -11.40 1.24 -9.76
N THR A 56 -10.86 2.16 -10.54
CA THR A 56 -9.48 2.05 -11.04
C THR A 56 -8.47 1.98 -9.88
N ALA A 57 -8.65 2.77 -8.82
CA ALA A 57 -7.77 2.74 -7.64
C ALA A 57 -7.86 1.42 -6.86
N ILE A 58 -9.05 0.80 -6.77
CA ILE A 58 -9.23 -0.52 -6.13
C ILE A 58 -8.41 -1.58 -6.88
N ILE A 59 -8.54 -1.63 -8.21
CA ILE A 59 -7.83 -2.62 -9.03
C ILE A 59 -6.31 -2.38 -8.96
N ALA A 60 -5.87 -1.12 -9.01
CA ALA A 60 -4.47 -0.77 -8.83
C ALA A 60 -3.93 -1.21 -7.45
N GLY A 61 -4.71 -1.06 -6.38
CA GLY A 61 -4.31 -1.47 -5.03
C GLY A 61 -4.21 -2.98 -4.85
N ILE A 62 -5.01 -3.77 -5.59
CA ILE A 62 -4.95 -5.24 -5.55
C ILE A 62 -3.74 -5.78 -6.34
N MET A 63 -3.34 -5.10 -7.41
CA MET A 63 -2.25 -5.56 -8.31
C MET A 63 -0.84 -5.07 -7.93
N ALA A 64 -0.73 -4.16 -6.96
CA ALA A 64 0.52 -3.51 -6.56
C ALA A 64 1.49 -4.43 -5.79
#